data_AF-A0A3D4D069-F1
#
_entry.id   AF-A0A3D4D069-F1
#
_cell.length_a   1.000
_cell.length_b   1.000
_cell.length_c   1.000
_cell.angle_alpha   90.00
_cell.angle_beta   90.00
_cell.angle_gamma   90.00
#
_symmetry.space_group_name_H-M   'P 1'
#
loop_
_entity.id
_entity.type
_entity.pdbx_description
1 polymer ?
#
loop_
_entity_poly.entity_id
_entity_poly.type
_entity_poly.pdbx_seq_one_letter_code
_entity_poly.pdbx_strand_id
1 'polypeptide(L)'
;MRTGQNLVGSFVFLLVAVDPCAGERVIDFEQDVRPILESKCFGCHGPSKEKGRLRLDSPGAILRGGDSGEPLFVAGKREKSFLYKVTSRQD
;
A
#
# COMPACT_ATOMS: atom_id res chain seq x y z
N MET A 1 -15.54 66.99 9.37
CA MET A 1 -15.89 66.57 8.00
C MET A 1 -14.86 65.53 7.58
N ARG A 2 -15.14 64.23 7.80
CA ARG A 2 -14.22 63.11 7.49
C ARG A 2 -14.68 62.51 6.16
N THR A 3 -13.88 62.73 5.11
CA THR A 3 -14.15 62.28 3.74
C THR A 3 -13.86 60.77 3.62
N GLY A 4 -14.69 60.09 2.83
CA GLY A 4 -14.85 58.64 2.77
C GLY A 4 -13.64 57.83 2.31
N GLN A 5 -13.59 56.60 2.84
CA GLN A 5 -12.64 55.56 2.47
C GLN A 5 -13.32 54.65 1.44
N ASN A 6 -12.88 54.76 0.19
CA ASN A 6 -13.41 54.00 -0.94
C ASN A 6 -12.89 52.56 -0.94
N LEU A 7 -13.82 51.63 -1.07
CA LEU A 7 -13.62 50.22 -1.39
C LEU A 7 -12.95 50.06 -2.77
N VAL A 8 -11.81 49.38 -2.81
CA VAL A 8 -11.35 48.66 -3.99
C VAL A 8 -10.99 47.26 -3.55
N GLY A 9 -11.94 46.35 -3.73
CA GLY A 9 -11.79 44.93 -3.46
C GLY A 9 -10.84 44.30 -4.48
N SER A 10 -9.65 43.93 -4.02
CA SER A 10 -8.73 43.06 -4.77
C SER A 10 -9.08 41.62 -4.42
N PHE A 11 -10.02 41.03 -5.17
CA PHE A 11 -10.22 39.58 -5.17
C PHE A 11 -9.01 38.97 -5.88
N VAL A 12 -8.03 38.52 -5.11
CA VAL A 12 -6.96 37.63 -5.57
C VAL A 12 -7.65 36.37 -6.10
N PHE A 13 -7.76 36.28 -7.42
CA PHE A 13 -8.21 35.09 -8.10
C PHE A 13 -7.07 34.06 -7.97
N LEU A 14 -7.12 33.29 -6.90
CA LEU A 14 -6.24 32.16 -6.65
C LEU A 14 -6.43 31.19 -7.81
N LEU A 15 -5.46 31.14 -8.73
CA LEU A 15 -5.34 30.10 -9.74
C LEU A 15 -5.13 28.77 -9.00
N VAL A 16 -6.23 28.11 -8.69
CA VAL A 16 -6.24 26.71 -8.26
C VAL A 16 -5.73 25.90 -9.44
N ALA A 17 -4.48 25.45 -9.34
CA ALA A 17 -3.98 24.38 -10.19
C ALA A 17 -4.87 23.16 -9.94
N VAL A 18 -5.65 22.79 -10.96
CA VAL A 18 -6.38 21.53 -10.98
C VAL A 18 -5.35 20.41 -11.04
N ASP A 19 -5.14 19.73 -9.91
CA ASP A 19 -4.41 18.47 -9.87
C ASP A 19 -5.08 17.51 -10.85
N PRO A 20 -4.40 17.07 -11.92
CA PRO A 20 -4.95 16.05 -12.79
C PRO A 20 -5.20 14.82 -11.93
N CYS A 21 -6.46 14.40 -11.93
CA CYS A 21 -6.98 13.16 -11.34
C CYS A 21 -5.88 12.11 -11.28
N ALA A 22 -5.47 11.75 -10.06
CA ALA A 22 -4.40 10.80 -9.80
C ALA A 22 -4.63 9.55 -10.67
N GLY A 23 -3.85 9.45 -11.75
CA GLY A 23 -3.91 8.30 -12.64
C GLY A 23 -3.63 7.05 -11.82
N GLU A 24 -4.32 5.95 -12.15
CA GLU A 24 -4.13 4.66 -11.48
C GLU A 24 -2.64 4.28 -11.56
N ARG A 25 -1.92 4.46 -10.45
CA ARG A 25 -0.50 4.15 -10.38
C ARG A 25 -0.34 2.64 -10.50
N VAL A 26 0.48 2.20 -11.45
CA VAL A 26 0.88 0.80 -11.52
C VAL A 26 1.72 0.50 -10.28
N ILE A 27 1.33 -0.53 -9.52
CA ILE A 27 2.05 -0.98 -8.34
C ILE A 27 3.21 -1.87 -8.79
N ASP A 28 4.43 -1.51 -8.41
CA ASP A 28 5.63 -2.30 -8.65
C ASP A 28 5.97 -3.12 -7.40
N PHE A 29 6.22 -4.42 -7.57
CA PHE A 29 6.47 -5.30 -6.43
C PHE A 29 7.76 -4.93 -5.67
N GLU A 30 8.83 -4.61 -6.40
CA GLU A 30 10.14 -4.35 -5.81
C GLU A 30 10.19 -3.01 -5.07
N GLN A 31 9.48 -2.00 -5.59
CA GLN A 31 9.47 -0.66 -5.02
C GLN A 31 8.37 -0.46 -3.97
N ASP A 32 7.17 -1.00 -4.20
CA ASP A 32 6.02 -0.73 -3.33
C ASP A 32 5.77 -1.85 -2.30
N VAL A 33 6.02 -3.12 -2.64
CA VAL A 33 5.62 -4.28 -1.80
C VAL A 33 6.78 -4.86 -0.99
N ARG A 34 7.92 -5.15 -1.63
CA ARG A 34 9.08 -5.78 -0.95
C ARG A 34 9.56 -5.01 0.28
N PRO A 35 9.65 -3.65 0.30
CA PRO A 35 10.11 -2.92 1.49
C PRO A 35 9.18 -3.11 2.70
N ILE A 36 7.88 -3.31 2.45
CA ILE A 36 6.90 -3.60 3.51
C ILE A 36 7.16 -4.99 4.09
N LEU A 37 7.35 -5.99 3.24
CA LEU A 37 7.62 -7.37 3.66
C LEU A 37 8.96 -7.49 4.40
N GLU A 38 9.99 -6.80 3.92
CA GLU A 38 11.31 -6.73 4.58
C GLU A 38 11.20 -6.16 5.98
N SER A 39 10.54 -5.01 6.12
CA SER A 39 10.46 -4.31 7.39
C SER A 39 9.54 -4.97 8.42
N LYS A 40 8.51 -5.70 7.99
CA LYS A 40 7.46 -6.24 8.89
C LYS A 40 7.44 -7.76 9.00
N CYS A 41 7.88 -8.48 7.99
CA CYS A 41 7.61 -9.92 7.87
C CYS A 41 8.89 -10.77 7.90
N PHE A 42 9.98 -10.34 7.25
CA PHE A 42 11.17 -11.18 7.06
C PHE A 42 11.87 -11.56 8.37
N GLY A 43 11.71 -10.77 9.44
CA GLY A 43 12.25 -11.11 10.75
C GLY A 43 11.77 -12.47 11.29
N CYS A 44 10.59 -12.95 10.86
CA CYS A 44 10.07 -14.28 11.20
C CYS A 44 9.76 -15.19 10.00
N HIS A 45 9.63 -14.65 8.80
CA HIS A 45 9.26 -15.34 7.56
C HIS A 45 10.25 -15.03 6.42
N GLY A 46 11.54 -15.07 6.73
CA GLY A 46 12.63 -14.72 5.83
C GLY A 46 13.79 -15.72 5.91
N PRO A 47 14.97 -15.40 5.34
CA PRO A 47 16.07 -16.35 5.24
C PRO A 47 16.62 -16.82 6.59
N SER A 48 16.58 -15.95 7.60
CA SER A 48 17.10 -16.28 8.93
C SER A 48 16.13 -17.12 9.77
N LYS A 49 14.82 -17.04 9.49
CA LYS A 49 13.78 -17.72 10.26
C LYS A 49 12.56 -17.98 9.41
N GLU A 50 12.09 -19.22 9.45
CA GLU A 50 10.97 -19.70 8.64
C GLU A 50 9.83 -20.21 9.53
N LYS A 51 9.18 -19.28 10.25
CA LYS A 51 8.07 -19.63 11.14
C LYS A 51 6.91 -20.19 10.32
N GLY A 52 6.36 -21.34 10.72
CA GLY A 52 5.27 -22.01 10.01
C GLY A 52 5.60 -22.44 8.58
N ARG A 53 6.89 -22.75 8.32
CA ARG A 53 7.43 -23.12 7.00
C ARG A 53 7.05 -22.13 5.88
N LEU A 54 6.96 -20.85 6.23
CA LEU A 54 6.59 -19.77 5.32
C LEU A 54 7.77 -18.81 5.11
N ARG A 55 8.08 -18.57 3.84
CA ARG A 55 9.08 -17.60 3.36
C ARG A 55 8.42 -16.58 2.43
N LEU A 56 8.69 -15.30 2.67
CA LEU A 56 8.14 -14.17 1.91
C LEU A 56 9.19 -13.40 1.09
N ASP A 57 10.45 -13.82 1.13
CA ASP A 57 11.59 -13.14 0.50
C ASP A 57 11.93 -13.66 -0.90
N SER A 58 11.24 -14.70 -1.39
CA SER A 58 11.41 -15.17 -2.76
C SER A 58 10.08 -15.55 -3.41
N PRO A 59 9.88 -15.25 -4.70
CA PRO A 59 8.64 -15.59 -5.42
C PRO A 59 8.30 -17.08 -5.36
N GLY A 60 9.31 -17.95 -5.54
CA GLY A 60 9.11 -19.40 -5.49
C GLY A 60 8.64 -19.89 -4.12
N ALA A 61 9.12 -19.28 -3.03
CA ALA A 61 8.69 -19.68 -1.70
C ALA A 61 7.32 -19.08 -1.32
N ILE A 62 7.02 -17.87 -1.78
CA ILE A 62 5.69 -17.27 -1.68
C ILE A 62 4.63 -18.18 -2.34
N LEU A 63 4.92 -18.71 -3.53
CA LEU A 63 4.01 -19.61 -4.25
C LEU A 63 3.82 -20.98 -3.56
N ARG A 64 4.84 -21.46 -2.84
CA ARG A 64 4.74 -22.69 -2.04
C ARG A 64 3.83 -22.54 -0.83
N GLY A 65 3.71 -21.32 -0.27
CA GLY A 65 2.95 -21.06 0.94
C GLY A 65 3.63 -21.61 2.19
N GLY A 66 2.84 -21.85 3.25
CA GLY A 66 3.33 -22.39 4.52
C GLY A 66 2.38 -23.43 5.11
N ASP A 67 2.50 -23.67 6.40
CA ASP A 67 1.80 -24.76 7.09
C ASP A 67 0.28 -24.61 7.21
N SER A 68 -0.29 -23.46 6.84
CA SER A 68 -1.74 -23.28 6.82
C SER A 68 -2.44 -24.18 5.80
N GLY A 69 -1.72 -24.64 4.76
CA GLY A 69 -2.30 -25.39 3.65
C GLY A 69 -3.23 -24.58 2.74
N GLU A 70 -3.50 -23.32 3.07
CA GLU A 70 -4.26 -22.39 2.24
C GLU A 70 -3.34 -21.72 1.19
N PRO A 71 -3.84 -21.42 -0.01
CA PRO A 71 -3.07 -20.67 -0.99
C PRO A 71 -2.72 -19.28 -0.43
N LEU A 72 -1.42 -19.00 -0.30
CA LEU A 72 -0.96 -17.75 0.27
C LEU A 72 -1.40 -16.55 -0.59
N PHE A 73 -1.31 -16.70 -1.91
CA PHE A 73 -1.72 -15.72 -2.92
C PHE A 73 -2.49 -16.37 -4.06
N VAL A 74 -3.56 -15.70 -4.50
CA VAL A 74 -4.35 -16.04 -5.68
C VAL A 74 -4.47 -14.79 -6.55
N ALA A 75 -3.86 -14.81 -7.73
CA ALA A 75 -3.81 -13.66 -8.64
C ALA A 75 -5.22 -13.13 -8.94
N GLY A 76 -5.40 -11.81 -8.75
CA GLY A 76 -6.68 -11.11 -8.97
C GLY A 76 -7.79 -11.42 -7.97
N LYS A 77 -7.54 -12.24 -6.93
CA LYS A 77 -8.56 -12.66 -5.94
C LYS A 77 -8.02 -12.51 -4.52
N ARG A 78 -7.92 -11.27 -4.03
CA ARG A 78 -7.36 -10.97 -2.70
C ARG A 78 -8.14 -11.68 -1.58
N GLU A 79 -9.45 -11.81 -1.71
CA GLU A 79 -10.32 -12.45 -0.71
C GLU A 79 -10.07 -13.97 -0.60
N LYS A 80 -9.45 -14.58 -1.62
CA LYS A 80 -9.05 -15.99 -1.63
C LYS A 80 -7.57 -16.19 -1.29
N SER A 81 -6.85 -15.11 -0.98
CA SER A 81 -5.43 -15.14 -0.64
C SER A 81 -5.30 -15.17 0.88
N PHE A 82 -4.67 -16.21 1.43
CA PHE A 82 -4.53 -16.34 2.88
C PHE A 82 -3.77 -15.17 3.51
N LEU A 83 -2.78 -14.60 2.82
CA LEU A 83 -2.05 -13.44 3.34
C LEU A 83 -2.98 -12.24 3.59
N TYR A 84 -3.96 -11.99 2.71
CA TYR A 84 -4.91 -10.90 2.89
C TYR A 84 -5.71 -11.10 4.17
N LYS A 85 -6.28 -12.29 4.37
CA LYS A 85 -7.07 -12.66 5.56
C LYS A 85 -6.33 -12.42 6.88
N VAL A 86 -5.05 -12.76 6.97
CA VAL A 86 -4.28 -12.63 8.23
C VAL A 86 -3.69 -11.23 8.46
N THR A 87 -3.67 -10.37 7.44
CA THR A 87 -3.08 -9.02 7.52
C THR A 87 -4.13 -7.92 7.62
N SER A 88 -5.35 -8.15 7.11
CA SER A 88 -6.37 -7.11 6.98
C SER A 88 -7.18 -6.83 8.25
N ARG A 89 -7.00 -7.59 9.34
CA ARG A 89 -7.78 -7.49 10.59
C ARG A 89 -9.28 -7.34 10.30
N GLN A 90 -9.84 -8.31 9.59
CA GLN A 90 -11.25 -8.28 9.13
C GLN A 90 -12.16 -9.13 10.05
N ASP A 91 -11.69 -9.40 11.25
CA ASP A 91 -12.24 -10.27 12.29
C ASP A 91 -12.65 -9.46 13.52
#